data_AF-A0A6A7ME70-F1
#
_entry.id   AF-A0A6A7ME70-F1
#
_cell.length_a   1.000
_cell.length_b   1.000
_cell.length_c   1.000
_cell.angle_alpha   90.00
_cell.angle_beta   90.00
_cell.angle_gamma   90.00
#
_symmetry.space_group_name_H-M   'P 1'
#
loop_
_entity.id
_entity.type
_entity.pdbx_description
1 polymer ?
#
loop_
_entity_poly.entity_id
_entity_poly.type
_entity_poly.pdbx_seq_one_letter_code
_entity_poly.pdbx_strand_id
1 'polypeptide(L)'
;MTCSALKRFYRDIIIGHRPEVRLVYLKGRQDVIQRRLAARHDHFMPPTLLDSQFSILEEPSPDEKPIVVVGGEPAEIAREIAQRLRKFDS
;
A
#
# COMPACT_ATOMS: atom_id res chain seq x y z
N MET A 1 12.48 -6.96 -5.19
CA MET A 1 12.15 -5.70 -5.89
C MET A 1 10.89 -5.14 -5.30
N THR A 2 10.95 -3.99 -4.63
CA THR A 2 9.77 -3.29 -4.11
C THR A 2 9.27 -2.34 -5.19
N CYS A 3 8.23 -2.73 -5.92
CA CYS A 3 7.48 -1.82 -6.79
C CYS A 3 6.41 -1.13 -5.94
N SER A 4 6.34 0.20 -5.98
CA SER A 4 5.32 0.95 -5.24
C SER A 4 3.92 0.81 -5.83
N ALA A 5 3.79 0.25 -7.05
CA ALA A 5 2.51 -0.06 -7.71
C ALA A 5 1.50 1.10 -7.70
N LEU A 6 2.01 2.34 -7.77
CA LEU A 6 1.25 3.57 -7.51
C LEU A 6 0.25 3.90 -8.62
N LYS A 7 0.57 3.55 -9.87
CA LYS A 7 -0.33 3.72 -11.02
C LYS A 7 -1.10 2.44 -11.31
N ARG A 8 -2.35 2.57 -11.73
CA ARG A 8 -3.23 1.47 -12.15
C ARG A 8 -2.58 0.59 -13.21
N PHE A 9 -1.94 1.18 -14.21
CA PHE A 9 -1.25 0.42 -15.25
C PHE A 9 -0.19 -0.55 -14.70
N TYR A 10 0.54 -0.16 -13.65
CA TYR A 10 1.49 -1.08 -13.00
C TYR A 10 0.77 -2.20 -12.25
N ARG A 11 -0.38 -1.92 -11.64
CA ARG A 11 -1.21 -2.92 -10.97
C ARG A 11 -1.79 -3.93 -11.96
N ASP A 12 -2.21 -3.47 -13.14
CA ASP A 12 -2.68 -4.34 -14.23
C ASP A 12 -1.58 -5.29 -14.72
N ILE A 13 -0.31 -4.85 -14.76
CA ILE A 13 0.81 -5.72 -15.13
C ILE A 13 1.16 -6.72 -14.01
N ILE A 14 1.21 -6.25 -12.77
CA ILE A 14 1.66 -7.04 -11.61
C ILE A 14 0.60 -8.06 -11.21
N ILE A 15 -0.65 -7.62 -11.06
CA ILE A 15 -1.78 -8.45 -10.67
C ILE A 15 -2.34 -9.16 -11.90
N GLY A 16 -2.66 -8.40 -12.95
CA GLY A 16 -3.27 -8.93 -14.16
C GLY A 16 -4.51 -9.76 -13.85
N HIS A 17 -4.61 -10.93 -14.48
CA HIS A 17 -5.71 -11.88 -14.27
C HIS A 17 -5.38 -12.96 -13.25
N ARG A 18 -4.41 -12.74 -12.35
CA ARG A 18 -4.00 -13.72 -11.33
C ARG A 18 -4.95 -13.68 -10.13
N PRO A 19 -5.89 -14.64 -9.99
CA PRO A 19 -6.82 -14.64 -8.85
C PRO A 19 -6.11 -14.83 -7.49
N GLU A 20 -4.92 -15.41 -7.49
CA GLU A 20 -4.09 -15.66 -6.31
C GLU A 20 -3.36 -14.40 -5.78
N VAL A 21 -3.31 -13.32 -6.56
CA VAL A 21 -2.62 -12.08 -6.17
C VAL A 21 -3.62 -11.05 -5.68
N ARG A 22 -3.36 -10.49 -4.48
CA ARG A 22 -4.24 -9.50 -3.86
C ARG A 22 -3.56 -8.16 -3.63
N LEU A 23 -4.27 -7.11 -4.02
CA LEU A 23 -3.87 -5.73 -3.76
C LEU A 23 -4.20 -5.35 -2.32
N VAL A 24 -3.18 -4.99 -1.54
CA VAL A 24 -3.34 -4.38 -0.22
C VAL A 24 -2.94 -2.91 -0.33
N TYR A 25 -3.88 -2.01 -0.10
CA TYR A 25 -3.64 -0.56 -0.13
C TYR A 25 -3.60 -0.01 1.30
N LEU A 26 -2.40 0.34 1.74
CA LEU A 26 -2.17 0.99 3.04
C LEU A 26 -2.45 2.49 2.90
N LYS A 27 -3.69 2.89 3.17
CA LYS A 27 -4.11 4.28 3.08
C LYS A 27 -3.64 5.03 4.34
N GLY A 28 -2.81 6.05 4.14
CA GLY A 28 -2.31 6.89 5.20
C GLY A 28 -2.24 8.35 4.75
N ARG A 29 -2.39 9.27 5.69
CA ARG A 29 -2.15 10.69 5.41
C ARG A 29 -0.64 10.91 5.25
N GLN A 30 -0.27 11.79 4.33
CA GLN A 30 1.13 12.09 4.00
C GLN A 30 1.94 12.51 5.23
N ASP A 31 1.36 13.34 6.12
CA ASP A 31 1.99 13.79 7.37
C ASP A 31 2.34 12.63 8.32
N VAL A 32 1.46 11.63 8.42
CA VAL A 32 1.69 10.44 9.25
C VAL A 32 2.80 9.57 8.65
N ILE A 33 2.78 9.38 7.33
CA ILE A 33 3.79 8.56 6.63
C ILE A 33 5.16 9.24 6.71
N GLN A 34 5.23 10.56 6.52
CA GLN A 34 6.45 11.34 6.65
C GLN A 34 7.05 11.23 8.06
N ARG A 35 6.22 11.36 9.11
CA ARG A 35 6.68 11.19 10.50
C ARG A 35 7.23 9.79 10.76
N ARG A 36 6.57 8.74 10.24
CA ARG A 36 7.02 7.34 10.38
C ARG A 36 8.32 7.06 9.63
N LEU A 37 8.51 7.67 8.46
CA LEU A 37 9.75 7.56 7.69
C LEU A 37 10.90 8.29 8.40
N ALA A 38 10.67 9.50 8.91
CA ALA A 38 11.68 10.29 9.62
C ALA A 38 12.18 9.62 10.92
N ALA A 39 11.36 8.77 11.54
CA ALA A 39 11.75 7.99 12.73
C ALA A 39 12.66 6.79 12.41
N ARG A 40 12.87 6.43 11.13
CA ARG A 40 13.76 5.32 10.73
C ARG A 40 15.17 5.85 10.50
N HIS A 41 16.13 5.36 11.29
CA HIS A 41 17.51 5.84 11.27
C HIS A 41 18.36 5.33 10.08
N ASP A 42 18.00 4.21 9.44
CA ASP A 42 18.87 3.52 8.45
C ASP A 42 18.42 3.56 6.98
N HIS A 43 17.27 4.17 6.67
CA HIS A 43 16.80 4.30 5.28
C HIS A 43 16.22 5.69 5.04
N PHE A 44 17.08 6.62 4.64
CA PHE A 44 16.69 7.99 4.35
C PHE A 44 15.96 8.04 2.99
N MET A 45 14.63 8.06 3.03
CA MET A 45 13.81 8.37 1.87
C MET A 45 13.67 9.91 1.80
N PRO A 46 14.23 10.60 0.79
CA PRO A 46 14.17 12.05 0.75
C PRO A 46 12.70 12.51 0.69
N PRO A 47 12.30 13.58 1.40
CA PRO A 47 10.92 14.06 1.44
C PRO A 47 10.32 14.29 0.04
N THR A 48 11.15 14.75 -0.89
CA THR A 48 10.79 14.98 -2.29
C THR A 48 10.33 13.71 -3.02
N LEU A 49 10.82 12.53 -2.61
CA LEU A 49 10.38 11.25 -3.16
C LEU A 49 8.99 10.87 -2.63
N LEU A 50 8.69 11.17 -1.36
CA LEU A 50 7.36 10.95 -0.81
C LEU A 50 6.32 11.81 -1.54
N ASP A 51 6.64 13.09 -1.75
CA ASP A 51 5.78 14.02 -2.48
C ASP A 51 5.53 13.55 -3.93
N SER A 52 6.59 13.09 -4.61
CA SER A 52 6.47 12.51 -5.94
C SER A 52 5.59 11.26 -5.96
N GLN A 53 5.72 10.38 -4.97
CA GLN A 53 4.90 9.16 -4.86
C GLN A 53 3.42 9.49 -4.64
N PHE A 54 3.10 10.46 -3.78
CA PHE A 54 1.73 10.92 -3.57
C PHE A 54 1.15 11.60 -4.82
N SER A 55 1.98 12.35 -5.56
CA SER A 55 1.56 13.04 -6.79
C SER A 55 1.18 12.06 -7.92
N ILE A 56 1.88 10.93 -8.03
CA ILE A 56 1.60 9.91 -9.06
C ILE A 56 0.68 8.77 -8.58
N LEU A 57 0.21 8.84 -7.33
CA LEU A 57 -0.66 7.81 -6.75
C LEU A 57 -2.04 7.88 -7.38
N GLU A 58 -2.41 6.80 -8.06
CA GLU A 58 -3.76 6.54 -8.50
C GLU A 58 -4.41 5.61 -7.47
N GLU A 59 -5.28 6.14 -6.61
CA GLU A 59 -5.96 5.32 -5.59
C GLU A 59 -6.65 4.12 -6.25
N PRO A 60 -6.50 2.90 -5.70
CA PRO A 60 -7.15 1.73 -6.26
C PRO A 60 -8.67 1.86 -6.29
N SER A 61 -9.25 1.54 -7.44
CA SER A 61 -10.69 1.60 -7.65
C SER A 61 -11.37 0.32 -7.13
N PRO A 62 -12.68 0.34 -6.78
CA PRO A 62 -13.38 -0.83 -6.25
C PRO A 62 -13.36 -2.08 -7.15
N ASP A 63 -13.24 -1.91 -8.47
CA ASP A 63 -13.10 -3.00 -9.44
C ASP A 63 -11.79 -3.80 -9.27
N GLU A 64 -10.76 -3.17 -8.71
CA GLU A 64 -9.48 -3.82 -8.37
C GLU A 64 -9.57 -4.64 -7.07
N LYS A 65 -10.73 -4.65 -6.40
CA LYS A 65 -11.03 -5.35 -5.13
C LYS A 65 -9.91 -5.21 -4.08
N PRO A 66 -9.42 -3.98 -3.82
CA PRO A 66 -8.32 -3.76 -2.89
C PRO A 66 -8.73 -4.08 -1.46
N ILE A 67 -7.81 -4.64 -0.68
CA ILE A 67 -7.88 -4.62 0.78
C ILE A 67 -7.35 -3.27 1.24
N VAL A 68 -8.24 -2.34 1.56
CA VAL A 68 -7.87 -1.01 2.08
C VAL A 68 -7.74 -1.07 3.60
N VAL A 69 -6.57 -0.71 4.11
CA VAL A 69 -6.26 -0.62 5.54
C VAL A 69 -5.84 0.81 5.86
N VAL A 70 -6.39 1.39 6.92
CA VAL A 70 -6.22 2.81 7.25
C VAL A 70 -5.48 2.96 8.58
N GLY A 71 -4.23 3.41 8.53
CA GLY A 71 -3.47 3.75 9.75
C GLY A 71 -3.33 2.60 10.77
N GLY A 72 -2.91 2.94 11.99
CA GLY A 72 -2.71 1.96 13.08
C GLY A 72 -1.25 1.54 13.26
N GLU A 73 -0.97 0.84 14.36
CA GLU A 73 0.35 0.28 14.65
C GLU A 73 0.69 -0.85 13.66
N PRO A 74 1.96 -1.08 13.30
CA PRO A 74 2.34 -2.11 12.33
C PRO A 74 1.76 -3.50 12.62
N ALA A 75 1.67 -3.87 13.91
CA ALA A 75 1.09 -5.14 14.34
C ALA A 75 -0.42 -5.24 14.11
N GLU A 76 -1.15 -4.12 14.24
CA GLU A 76 -2.58 -4.05 13.99
C GLU A 76 -2.87 -4.16 12.50
N ILE A 77 -2.13 -3.39 11.69
CA ILE A 77 -2.20 -3.45 10.22
C ILE A 77 -1.94 -4.87 9.72
N ALA A 78 -0.87 -5.52 10.20
CA ALA A 78 -0.53 -6.88 9.79
C ALA A 78 -1.63 -7.89 10.18
N ARG A 79 -2.18 -7.77 11.39
CA ARG A 79 -3.27 -8.62 11.87
C ARG A 79 -4.53 -8.45 11.02
N GLU A 80 -4.89 -7.21 10.69
CA GLU A 80 -6.05 -6.91 9.85
C GLU A 80 -5.90 -7.48 8.44
N ILE A 81 -4.74 -7.30 7.81
CA ILE A 81 -4.45 -7.87 6.49
C ILE A 81 -4.58 -9.40 6.53
N ALA A 82 -3.97 -10.05 7.52
CA ALA A 82 -4.01 -11.50 7.65
C ALA A 82 -5.44 -12.03 7.85
N GLN A 83 -6.26 -11.35 8.65
CA GLN A 83 -7.66 -11.71 8.85
C GLN A 83 -8.49 -11.55 7.57
N ARG A 84 -8.28 -10.46 6.82
CA ARG A 84 -9.03 -10.22 5.59
C ARG A 84 -8.63 -11.22 4.50
N LEU A 85 -7.34 -11.52 4.34
CA LEU A 85 -6.88 -12.53 3.36
C LEU A 85 -7.51 -13.90 3.60
N ARG A 86 -7.57 -14.37 4.86
CA ARG A 86 -8.22 -15.66 5.19
C ARG A 86 -9.70 -15.73 4.82
N LYS A 87 -10.44 -14.61 4.90
CA LYS A 87 -11.86 -14.56 4.52
C LYS A 87 -12.09 -14.62 3.01
N PHE A 88 -11.06 -14.40 2.21
CA PHE A 88 -11.16 -14.47 0.76
C PHE A 88 -10.77 -15.83 0.19
N ASP A 89 -10.00 -16.63 0.93
CA ASP A 89 -9.63 -18.01 0.55
C ASP A 89 -10.73 -19.03 0.92
N SER A 90 -11.83 -18.60 1.55
CA SER A 90 -12.99 -19.41 1.95
C SER A 90 -14.21 -19.10 1.09
#